data_AF-A0A922Z605-F1
#
_entry.id   AF-A0A922Z605-F1
#
_cell.length_a   1.000
_cell.length_b   1.000
_cell.length_c   1.000
_cell.angle_alpha   90.00
_cell.angle_beta   90.00
_cell.angle_gamma   90.00
#
_symmetry.space_group_name_H-M   'P 1'
#
loop_
_entity.id
_entity.type
_entity.pdbx_description
1 polymer ?
#
loop_
_entity_poly.entity_id
_entity_poly.type
_entity_poly.pdbx_seq_one_letter_code
_entity_poly.pdbx_strand_id
1 'polypeptide(L)'
;MKHLAAVLILTVAATLATAQKFEAFQSKKADRWEASATYPQFLTRTAINGVANPDLKATVKKVFDEFMREAKTFEREGWQGSSWGLDLQPIVGVANAGIVSVMWNGYQFTGGANPQLFYLSRTYGPKDGKFGVLSLQDLLKKGTKPADFANKYVLPKLNNVKASRDIPPYEAMNDVLANQFVVTPAGITWLFSKYDVGAGVEGTYEIKLKWSDMPEGLDDKGILSGLMKKVW
;
A
#
# COMPACT_ATOMS: atom_id res chain seq x y z
N MET A 1 -38.82 47.15 -7.98
CA MET A 1 -38.09 45.93 -8.39
C MET A 1 -37.01 45.64 -7.35
N LYS A 2 -37.22 44.64 -6.50
CA LYS A 2 -36.27 44.24 -5.44
C LYS A 2 -35.41 43.12 -6.02
N HIS A 3 -34.13 43.40 -6.29
CA HIS A 3 -33.17 42.35 -6.64
C HIS A 3 -32.60 41.76 -5.35
N LEU A 4 -33.01 40.54 -5.01
CA LEU A 4 -32.30 39.70 -4.05
C LEU A 4 -31.03 39.18 -4.73
N ALA A 5 -29.86 39.60 -4.23
CA ALA A 5 -28.60 38.95 -4.52
C ALA A 5 -28.46 37.74 -3.59
N ALA A 6 -28.53 36.54 -4.15
CA ALA A 6 -28.23 35.31 -3.44
C ALA A 6 -26.70 35.20 -3.26
N VAL A 7 -26.23 35.26 -2.02
CA VAL A 7 -24.84 34.97 -1.67
C VAL A 7 -24.68 33.46 -1.61
N LEU A 8 -24.02 32.90 -2.62
CA LEU A 8 -23.62 31.50 -2.66
C LEU A 8 -22.36 31.35 -1.78
N ILE A 9 -22.51 30.86 -0.55
CA ILE A 9 -21.38 30.49 0.30
C ILE A 9 -20.85 29.13 -0.21
N LEU A 10 -19.79 29.17 -1.01
CA LEU A 10 -19.04 27.98 -1.41
C LEU A 10 -18.15 27.54 -0.22
N THR A 11 -18.64 26.64 0.63
CA THR A 11 -17.80 25.98 1.63
C THR A 11 -16.92 24.96 0.93
N VAL A 12 -15.74 25.39 0.48
CA VAL A 12 -14.68 24.48 0.05
C VAL A 12 -14.16 23.78 1.31
N ALA A 13 -14.66 22.57 1.58
CA ALA A 13 -14.08 21.68 2.57
C ALA A 13 -12.69 21.24 2.06
N ALA A 14 -11.68 22.07 2.29
CA ALA A 14 -10.29 21.68 2.12
C ALA A 14 -10.05 20.48 3.03
N THR A 15 -9.90 19.29 2.45
CA THR A 15 -9.36 18.15 3.20
C THR A 15 -7.94 18.51 3.60
N LEU A 16 -7.77 18.99 4.82
CA LEU A 16 -6.46 19.15 5.43
C LEU A 16 -5.77 17.80 5.36
N ALA A 17 -4.71 17.72 4.56
CA ALA A 17 -3.82 16.58 4.59
C ALA A 17 -3.37 16.39 6.05
N THR A 18 -3.49 15.17 6.57
CA THR A 18 -3.08 14.89 7.95
C THR A 18 -1.60 15.23 8.08
N ALA A 19 -1.25 16.12 9.01
CA ALA A 19 0.14 16.45 9.27
C ALA A 19 0.92 15.17 9.61
N GLN A 20 2.01 14.94 8.89
CA GLN A 20 2.84 13.74 9.02
C GLN A 20 4.32 14.09 8.98
N LYS A 21 5.13 13.26 9.61
CA LYS A 21 6.59 13.21 9.42
C LYS A 21 7.01 11.80 9.06
N PHE A 22 8.23 11.63 8.58
CA PHE A 22 8.81 10.32 8.32
C PHE A 22 9.89 10.02 9.36
N GLU A 23 9.84 8.82 9.92
CA GLU A 23 10.87 8.28 10.80
C GLU A 23 11.51 7.07 10.13
N ALA A 24 12.78 6.80 10.41
CA ALA A 24 13.50 5.70 9.79
C ALA A 24 14.31 4.91 10.82
N PHE A 25 14.38 3.60 10.61
CA PHE A 25 15.42 2.75 11.18
C PHE A 25 16.59 2.72 10.19
N GLN A 26 17.80 2.97 10.68
CA GLN A 26 18.99 3.02 9.82
C GLN A 26 20.15 2.26 10.45
N SER A 27 20.92 1.57 9.62
CA SER A 27 22.20 0.98 9.99
C SER A 27 23.13 0.95 8.80
N LYS A 28 24.38 1.34 9.00
CA LYS A 28 25.41 1.30 7.98
C LYS A 28 26.69 0.73 8.57
N LYS A 29 27.32 -0.18 7.83
CA LYS A 29 28.66 -0.68 8.13
C LYS A 29 29.44 -0.78 6.82
N ALA A 30 30.57 -0.09 6.75
CA ALA A 30 31.40 0.00 5.56
C ALA A 30 31.71 -1.40 5.00
N ASP A 31 31.57 -1.56 3.68
CA ASP A 31 31.80 -2.80 2.93
C ASP A 31 31.00 -4.03 3.40
N ARG A 32 29.93 -3.80 4.18
CA ARG A 32 29.07 -4.86 4.72
C ARG A 32 27.61 -4.59 4.42
N TRP A 33 27.02 -3.52 4.93
CA TRP A 33 25.61 -3.23 4.63
C TRP A 33 25.27 -1.75 4.70
N GLU A 34 24.20 -1.41 4.00
CA GLU A 34 23.44 -0.18 4.15
C GLU A 34 21.95 -0.52 4.24
N ALA A 35 21.31 -0.17 5.36
CA ALA A 35 19.92 -0.48 5.63
C ALA A 35 19.18 0.78 6.06
N SER A 36 18.07 1.08 5.37
CA SER A 36 17.13 2.13 5.73
C SER A 36 15.71 1.60 5.58
N ALA A 37 14.89 1.79 6.61
CA ALA A 37 13.49 1.41 6.59
C ALA A 37 12.64 2.52 7.21
N THR A 38 11.86 3.20 6.37
CA THR A 38 11.14 4.43 6.70
C THR A 38 9.65 4.16 6.90
N TYR A 39 9.00 4.83 7.85
CA TYR A 39 7.55 4.79 8.05
C TYR A 39 6.98 6.20 8.28
N PRO A 40 5.73 6.47 7.89
CA PRO A 40 5.05 7.71 8.22
C PRO A 40 4.56 7.67 9.68
N GLN A 41 4.69 8.81 10.35
CA GLN A 41 4.12 9.08 11.67
C GLN A 41 3.11 10.22 11.54
N PHE A 42 1.84 9.93 11.73
CA PHE A 42 0.76 10.92 11.68
C PHE A 42 0.68 11.67 13.02
N LEU A 43 0.80 12.99 12.96
CA LEU A 43 0.96 13.87 14.13
C LEU A 43 -0.37 14.26 14.77
N THR A 44 -1.45 14.29 13.97
CA THR A 44 -2.79 14.59 14.48
C THR A 44 -3.26 13.48 15.42
N ARG A 45 -3.71 13.84 16.62
CA ARG A 45 -4.27 12.88 17.58
C ARG A 45 -5.68 12.47 17.16
N THR A 46 -5.80 11.31 16.53
CA THR A 46 -7.08 10.67 16.17
C THR A 46 -7.06 9.21 16.62
N ALA A 47 -8.24 8.61 16.79
CA ALA A 47 -8.33 7.20 17.17
C ALA A 47 -7.68 6.27 16.12
N ILE A 48 -7.86 6.58 14.82
CA ILE A 48 -7.21 5.83 13.74
C ILE A 48 -5.68 5.97 13.78
N ASN A 49 -5.13 7.15 14.05
CA ASN A 49 -3.68 7.35 14.14
C ASN A 49 -3.10 6.66 15.38
N GLY A 50 -3.88 6.55 16.46
CA GLY A 50 -3.51 5.77 17.65
C GLY A 50 -3.31 4.28 17.36
N VAL A 51 -3.98 3.73 16.35
CA VAL A 51 -3.81 2.35 15.88
C VAL A 51 -2.78 2.25 14.76
N ALA A 52 -2.84 3.16 13.78
CA ALA A 52 -1.98 3.12 12.60
C ALA A 52 -0.51 3.34 12.95
N ASN A 53 -0.17 4.41 13.70
CA ASN A 53 1.23 4.74 14.01
C ASN A 53 2.04 3.58 14.62
N PRO A 54 1.58 2.91 15.71
CA PRO A 54 2.34 1.80 16.28
C PRO A 54 2.45 0.60 15.33
N ASP A 55 1.40 0.28 14.55
CA ASP A 55 1.42 -0.85 13.62
C ASP A 55 2.31 -0.59 12.39
N LEU A 56 2.29 0.63 11.82
CA LEU A 56 3.17 1.05 10.74
C LEU A 56 4.63 0.94 11.18
N LYS A 57 4.96 1.45 12.38
CA LYS A 57 6.29 1.33 12.98
C LYS A 57 6.68 -0.14 13.16
N ALA A 58 5.81 -0.96 13.74
CA ALA A 58 6.08 -2.37 13.98
C ALA A 58 6.29 -3.16 12.67
N THR A 59 5.48 -2.88 11.65
CA THR A 59 5.57 -3.50 10.31
C THR A 59 6.93 -3.22 9.68
N VAL A 60 7.36 -1.96 9.67
CA VAL A 60 8.66 -1.57 9.09
C VAL A 60 9.83 -2.07 9.95
N LYS A 61 9.69 -2.02 11.28
CA LYS A 61 10.71 -2.54 12.19
C LYS A 61 10.95 -4.03 11.99
N LYS A 62 9.90 -4.82 11.75
CA LYS A 62 10.02 -6.26 11.49
C LYS A 62 10.93 -6.54 10.29
N VAL A 63 10.70 -5.87 9.16
CA VAL A 63 11.52 -6.02 7.94
C VAL A 63 12.97 -5.63 8.21
N PHE A 64 13.17 -4.49 8.88
CA PHE A 64 14.51 -4.01 9.24
C PHE A 64 15.24 -4.99 10.17
N ASP A 65 14.58 -5.47 11.21
CA ASP A 65 15.16 -6.42 12.17
C ASP A 65 15.49 -7.77 11.51
N GLU A 66 14.65 -8.24 10.59
CA GLU A 66 14.90 -9.47 9.82
C GLU A 66 16.16 -9.34 8.95
N PHE A 67 16.26 -8.27 8.16
CA PHE A 67 17.46 -7.96 7.38
C PHE A 67 18.71 -7.85 8.26
N MET A 68 18.62 -7.09 9.36
CA MET A 68 19.76 -6.89 10.27
C MET A 68 20.19 -8.17 10.98
N ARG A 69 19.24 -9.07 11.28
CA ARG A 69 19.53 -10.38 11.86
C ARG A 69 20.32 -11.23 10.87
N GLU A 70 19.89 -11.28 9.61
CA GLU A 70 20.58 -12.03 8.55
C GLU A 70 21.96 -11.46 8.26
N ALA A 71 22.09 -10.14 8.09
CA ALA A 71 23.37 -9.48 7.83
C ALA A 71 24.38 -9.75 8.96
N LYS A 72 23.94 -9.66 10.23
CA LYS A 72 24.80 -9.97 11.37
C LYS A 72 25.17 -11.45 11.47
N THR A 73 24.31 -12.36 11.04
CA THR A 73 24.62 -13.79 10.99
C THR A 73 25.67 -14.07 9.92
N PHE A 74 25.46 -13.57 8.71
CA PHE A 74 26.40 -13.72 7.61
C PHE A 74 27.77 -13.09 7.93
N GLU A 75 27.78 -11.96 8.63
CA GLU A 75 29.02 -11.36 9.14
C GLU A 75 29.79 -12.29 10.09
N ARG A 76 29.09 -12.94 11.04
CA ARG A 76 29.72 -13.88 11.98
C ARG A 76 30.27 -15.13 11.31
N GLU A 77 29.67 -15.55 10.20
CA GLU A 77 30.08 -16.72 9.41
C GLU A 77 31.26 -16.42 8.47
N GLY A 78 31.65 -15.15 8.36
CA GLY A 78 32.73 -14.71 7.48
C GLY A 78 32.18 -14.07 6.22
N TRP A 79 32.06 -12.74 6.26
CA TRP A 79 31.51 -11.97 5.14
C TRP A 79 32.34 -12.12 3.87
N GLN A 80 31.72 -12.65 2.82
CA GLN A 80 32.30 -12.72 1.48
C GLN A 80 31.34 -12.11 0.46
N GLY A 81 31.88 -11.32 -0.47
CA GLY A 81 31.13 -10.68 -1.55
C GLY A 81 30.68 -9.25 -1.27
N SER A 82 29.71 -8.80 -2.06
CA SER A 82 29.24 -7.40 -2.09
C SER A 82 28.52 -6.98 -0.81
N SER A 83 28.50 -5.66 -0.56
CA SER A 83 27.70 -5.06 0.50
C SER A 83 26.21 -5.36 0.28
N TRP A 84 25.51 -5.72 1.35
CA TRP A 84 24.07 -5.89 1.37
C TRP A 84 23.36 -4.54 1.42
N GLY A 85 22.11 -4.51 0.96
CA GLY A 85 21.29 -3.31 0.90
C GLY A 85 19.85 -3.57 1.31
N LEU A 86 19.28 -2.68 2.12
CA LEU A 86 17.84 -2.59 2.36
C LEU A 86 17.43 -1.13 2.20
N ASP A 87 16.43 -0.88 1.36
CA ASP A 87 15.76 0.41 1.29
C ASP A 87 14.24 0.21 1.23
N LEU A 88 13.52 0.66 2.26
CA LEU A 88 12.08 0.52 2.36
C LEU A 88 11.45 1.90 2.52
N GLN A 89 10.80 2.39 1.46
CA GLN A 89 10.29 3.77 1.38
C GLN A 89 8.76 3.80 1.33
N PRO A 90 8.09 4.55 2.23
CA PRO A 90 6.64 4.62 2.28
C PRO A 90 6.07 5.56 1.22
N ILE A 91 4.89 5.19 0.72
CA ILE A 91 3.98 6.04 -0.02
C ILE A 91 2.66 6.07 0.74
N VAL A 92 2.24 7.25 1.18
CA VAL A 92 0.93 7.44 1.82
C VAL A 92 -0.10 7.62 0.70
N GLY A 93 -0.96 6.63 0.52
CA GLY A 93 -2.05 6.70 -0.46
C GLY A 93 -3.16 7.64 -0.01
N VAL A 94 -3.61 7.51 1.24
CA VAL A 94 -4.58 8.42 1.88
C VAL A 94 -4.35 8.46 3.39
N ALA A 95 -4.58 9.62 4.00
CA ALA A 95 -4.57 9.76 5.46
C ALA A 95 -5.57 10.84 5.92
N ASN A 96 -6.68 10.41 6.51
CA ASN A 96 -7.69 11.27 7.12
C ASN A 96 -8.31 10.58 8.34
N ALA A 97 -9.33 11.20 8.95
CA ALA A 97 -9.96 10.70 10.18
C ALA A 97 -10.69 9.34 10.02
N GLY A 98 -11.06 8.95 8.80
CA GLY A 98 -11.80 7.72 8.52
C GLY A 98 -10.95 6.60 7.92
N ILE A 99 -9.88 6.93 7.21
CA ILE A 99 -9.02 5.94 6.55
C ILE A 99 -7.56 6.41 6.48
N VAL A 100 -6.65 5.47 6.72
CA VAL A 100 -5.21 5.62 6.49
C VAL A 100 -4.79 4.44 5.62
N SER A 101 -4.13 4.69 4.50
CA SER A 101 -3.59 3.63 3.63
C SER A 101 -2.18 3.99 3.21
N VAL A 102 -1.25 3.09 3.51
CA VAL A 102 0.18 3.26 3.27
C VAL A 102 0.67 2.03 2.54
N MET A 103 1.56 2.24 1.58
CA MET A 103 2.36 1.17 0.99
C MET A 103 3.83 1.49 1.11
N TRP A 104 4.67 0.49 0.88
CA TRP A 104 6.10 0.65 0.80
C TRP A 104 6.65 0.02 -0.46
N ASN A 105 7.61 0.72 -1.05
CA ASN A 105 8.50 0.18 -2.07
C ASN A 105 9.75 -0.33 -1.35
N GLY A 106 9.97 -1.64 -1.43
CA GLY A 106 11.09 -2.33 -0.82
C GLY A 106 12.11 -2.74 -1.87
N TYR A 107 13.36 -2.40 -1.60
CA TYR A 107 14.55 -2.95 -2.23
C TYR A 107 15.29 -3.76 -1.17
N GLN A 108 15.67 -4.99 -1.52
CA GLN A 108 16.53 -5.81 -0.69
C GLN A 108 17.56 -6.54 -1.54
N PHE A 109 18.82 -6.43 -1.15
CA PHE A 109 19.93 -7.19 -1.68
C PHE A 109 20.69 -7.84 -0.53
N THR A 110 20.68 -9.16 -0.47
CA THR A 110 21.34 -9.97 0.56
C THR A 110 22.41 -10.86 -0.05
N GLY A 111 23.07 -10.38 -1.10
CA GLY A 111 23.93 -11.18 -1.97
C GLY A 111 23.16 -11.91 -3.08
N GLY A 112 23.88 -12.66 -3.91
CA GLY A 112 23.32 -13.37 -5.07
C GLY A 112 23.35 -12.54 -6.36
N ALA A 113 22.61 -13.01 -7.37
CA ALA A 113 22.70 -12.47 -8.73
C ALA A 113 22.01 -11.10 -8.89
N ASN A 114 20.88 -10.88 -8.22
CA ASN A 114 20.04 -9.70 -8.42
C ASN A 114 19.33 -9.29 -7.12
N PRO A 115 19.00 -7.99 -6.95
CA PRO A 115 18.17 -7.53 -5.85
C PRO A 115 16.71 -7.94 -6.01
N GLN A 116 16.04 -8.11 -4.86
CA GLN A 116 14.60 -8.29 -4.75
C GLN A 116 13.92 -6.93 -4.62
N LEU A 117 12.89 -6.72 -5.44
CA LEU A 117 11.92 -5.64 -5.26
C LEU A 117 10.65 -6.24 -4.69
N PHE A 118 10.13 -5.67 -3.61
CA PHE A 118 8.94 -6.15 -2.94
C PHE A 118 8.07 -4.98 -2.49
N TYR A 119 6.80 -5.26 -2.25
CA TYR A 119 5.85 -4.29 -1.75
C TYR A 119 5.20 -4.76 -0.46
N LEU A 120 4.89 -3.79 0.40
CA LEU A 120 4.08 -4.00 1.59
C LEU A 120 2.96 -2.97 1.57
N SER A 121 1.80 -3.31 2.11
CA SER A 121 0.74 -2.33 2.33
C SER A 121 0.01 -2.56 3.64
N ARG A 122 -0.55 -1.47 4.15
CA ARG A 122 -1.40 -1.42 5.33
C ARG A 122 -2.52 -0.40 5.10
N THR A 123 -3.75 -0.85 5.26
CA THR A 123 -4.93 0.02 5.26
C THR A 123 -5.62 -0.09 6.61
N TYR A 124 -6.05 1.02 7.16
CA TYR A 124 -6.71 1.14 8.46
C TYR A 124 -8.02 1.89 8.32
N GLY A 125 -9.00 1.51 9.14
CA GLY A 125 -10.28 2.19 9.23
C GLY A 125 -11.20 1.50 10.23
N PRO A 126 -12.49 1.85 10.25
CA PRO A 126 -13.47 1.22 11.14
C PRO A 126 -13.66 -0.25 10.79
N LYS A 127 -13.53 -1.13 11.79
CA LYS A 127 -13.71 -2.59 11.72
C LYS A 127 -14.30 -3.07 13.03
N ASP A 128 -15.47 -3.71 12.96
CA ASP A 128 -16.17 -4.28 14.13
C ASP A 128 -16.33 -3.28 15.31
N GLY A 129 -16.69 -2.03 14.99
CA GLY A 129 -16.92 -0.98 15.99
C GLY A 129 -15.66 -0.30 16.56
N LYS A 130 -14.45 -0.68 16.12
CA LYS A 130 -13.17 -0.08 16.51
C LYS A 130 -12.31 0.23 15.29
N PHE A 131 -11.21 0.97 15.44
CA PHE A 131 -10.24 1.12 14.35
C PHE A 131 -9.30 -0.09 14.30
N GLY A 132 -8.98 -0.56 13.10
CA GLY A 132 -8.12 -1.72 12.89
C GLY A 132 -7.59 -1.82 11.46
N VAL A 133 -6.77 -2.85 11.20
CA VAL A 133 -6.28 -3.15 9.85
C VAL A 133 -7.43 -3.71 9.01
N LEU A 134 -7.61 -3.11 7.84
CA LEU A 134 -8.59 -3.51 6.84
C LEU A 134 -7.95 -4.43 5.81
N SER A 135 -8.65 -5.51 5.52
CA SER A 135 -8.49 -6.33 4.34
C SER A 135 -9.35 -5.78 3.20
N LEU A 136 -9.18 -6.29 1.99
CA LEU A 136 -10.05 -5.95 0.87
C LEU A 136 -11.50 -6.31 1.20
N GLN A 137 -11.74 -7.44 1.87
CA GLN A 137 -13.09 -7.89 2.27
C GLN A 137 -13.87 -6.81 3.05
N ASP A 138 -13.17 -6.04 3.89
CA ASP A 138 -13.78 -4.98 4.71
C ASP A 138 -14.24 -3.76 3.87
N LEU A 139 -13.82 -3.67 2.60
CA LEU A 139 -14.15 -2.61 1.65
C LEU A 139 -15.22 -3.04 0.63
N LEU A 140 -15.53 -4.33 0.57
CA LEU A 140 -16.43 -4.91 -0.42
C LEU A 140 -17.87 -4.93 0.09
N LYS A 141 -18.82 -4.97 -0.85
CA LYS A 141 -20.21 -5.28 -0.51
C LYS A 141 -20.31 -6.65 0.15
N LYS A 142 -21.28 -6.79 1.06
CA LYS A 142 -21.56 -8.06 1.74
C LYS A 142 -21.79 -9.18 0.71
N GLY A 143 -21.09 -10.30 0.91
CA GLY A 143 -21.17 -11.48 0.04
C GLY A 143 -20.19 -11.49 -1.13
N THR A 144 -19.48 -10.39 -1.41
CA THR A 144 -18.40 -10.36 -2.39
C THR A 144 -17.10 -10.86 -1.76
N LYS A 145 -16.46 -11.86 -2.38
CA LYS A 145 -15.15 -12.37 -1.94
C LYS A 145 -14.00 -11.56 -2.55
N PRO A 146 -12.85 -11.41 -1.86
CA PRO A 146 -11.69 -10.66 -2.36
C PRO A 146 -11.14 -11.20 -3.67
N ALA A 147 -10.91 -12.53 -3.76
CA ALA A 147 -10.47 -13.16 -5.01
C ALA A 147 -11.44 -12.89 -6.16
N ASP A 148 -12.76 -13.07 -5.97
CA ASP A 148 -13.76 -12.85 -7.03
C ASP A 148 -13.75 -11.40 -7.51
N PHE A 149 -13.64 -10.44 -6.58
CA PHE A 149 -13.49 -9.02 -6.91
C PHE A 149 -12.22 -8.75 -7.72
N ALA A 150 -11.08 -9.27 -7.27
CA ALA A 150 -9.79 -9.07 -7.94
C ALA A 150 -9.77 -9.72 -9.33
N ASN A 151 -10.34 -10.92 -9.48
CA ASN A 151 -10.50 -11.58 -10.79
C ASN A 151 -11.41 -10.79 -11.74
N LYS A 152 -12.46 -10.14 -11.21
CA LYS A 152 -13.37 -9.33 -12.03
C LYS A 152 -12.74 -8.01 -12.49
N TYR A 153 -12.02 -7.31 -11.63
CA TYR A 153 -11.60 -5.92 -11.90
C TYR A 153 -10.10 -5.72 -12.08
N VAL A 154 -9.27 -6.45 -11.33
CA VAL A 154 -7.81 -6.26 -11.32
C VAL A 154 -7.15 -7.12 -12.40
N LEU A 155 -7.53 -8.40 -12.47
CA LEU A 155 -6.93 -9.38 -13.38
C LEU A 155 -7.02 -8.98 -14.86
N PRO A 156 -8.15 -8.45 -15.39
CA PRO A 156 -8.20 -8.04 -16.79
C PRO A 156 -7.21 -6.92 -17.09
N LYS A 157 -7.04 -5.96 -16.18
CA LYS A 157 -6.06 -4.88 -16.35
C LYS A 157 -4.63 -5.39 -16.24
N LEU A 158 -4.35 -6.32 -15.31
CA LEU A 158 -3.06 -7.00 -15.23
C LEU A 158 -2.73 -7.71 -16.55
N ASN A 159 -3.66 -8.51 -17.07
CA ASN A 159 -3.46 -9.25 -18.30
C ASN A 159 -3.33 -8.35 -19.53
N ASN A 160 -3.97 -7.17 -19.55
CA ASN A 160 -3.74 -6.17 -20.58
C ASN A 160 -2.31 -5.60 -20.52
N VAL A 161 -1.77 -5.33 -19.32
CA VAL A 161 -0.38 -4.89 -19.15
C VAL A 161 0.59 -6.01 -19.56
N LYS A 162 0.31 -7.26 -19.19
CA LYS A 162 1.13 -8.42 -19.60
C LYS A 162 1.11 -8.60 -21.13
N ALA A 163 -0.06 -8.54 -21.76
CA ALA A 163 -0.20 -8.62 -23.20
C ALA A 163 0.57 -7.51 -23.94
N SER A 164 0.60 -6.28 -23.42
CA SER A 164 1.39 -5.18 -24.00
C SER A 164 2.90 -5.38 -23.95
N ARG A 165 3.37 -6.41 -23.23
CA ARG A 165 4.77 -6.81 -23.10
C ARG A 165 5.04 -8.18 -23.72
N ASP A 166 4.09 -8.73 -24.48
CA ASP A 166 4.13 -10.09 -25.05
C ASP A 166 4.29 -11.21 -24.00
N ILE A 167 3.72 -11.01 -22.81
CA ILE A 167 3.78 -11.97 -21.69
C ILE A 167 2.44 -12.72 -21.59
N PRO A 168 2.45 -14.07 -21.39
CA PRO A 168 1.25 -14.86 -21.17
C PRO A 168 0.38 -14.33 -20.01
N PRO A 169 -0.95 -14.45 -20.09
CA PRO A 169 -1.84 -13.98 -19.04
C PRO A 169 -1.64 -14.74 -17.72
N TYR A 170 -1.93 -14.08 -16.60
CA TYR A 170 -2.08 -14.74 -15.31
C TYR A 170 -3.50 -15.33 -15.18
N GLU A 171 -3.61 -16.50 -14.56
CA GLU A 171 -4.84 -17.30 -14.59
C GLU A 171 -5.90 -16.81 -13.60
N ALA A 172 -5.51 -16.63 -12.32
CA ALA A 172 -6.46 -16.29 -11.27
C ALA A 172 -5.81 -15.60 -10.08
N MET A 173 -6.45 -14.54 -9.59
CA MET A 173 -6.14 -13.88 -8.33
C MET A 173 -6.60 -14.71 -7.15
N ASN A 174 -5.73 -14.88 -6.14
CA ASN A 174 -6.09 -15.46 -4.85
C ASN A 174 -6.30 -14.35 -3.79
N ASP A 175 -6.75 -14.74 -2.60
CA ASP A 175 -7.03 -13.80 -1.51
C ASP A 175 -5.78 -13.07 -1.01
N VAL A 176 -4.59 -13.69 -1.08
CA VAL A 176 -3.34 -13.06 -0.66
C VAL A 176 -3.01 -11.89 -1.59
N LEU A 177 -2.99 -12.12 -2.90
CA LEU A 177 -2.73 -11.11 -3.92
C LEU A 177 -3.82 -10.03 -3.95
N ALA A 178 -5.09 -10.42 -3.72
CA ALA A 178 -6.19 -9.47 -3.65
C ALA A 178 -6.01 -8.45 -2.51
N ASN A 179 -5.31 -8.82 -1.43
CA ASN A 179 -5.04 -7.94 -0.28
C ASN A 179 -3.77 -7.07 -0.42
N GLN A 180 -3.04 -7.16 -1.54
CA GLN A 180 -1.86 -6.32 -1.80
C GLN A 180 -2.25 -4.98 -2.46
N PHE A 181 -3.01 -4.15 -1.75
CA PHE A 181 -3.52 -2.89 -2.28
C PHE A 181 -3.20 -1.68 -1.39
N VAL A 182 -3.28 -0.49 -1.99
CA VAL A 182 -3.37 0.80 -1.30
C VAL A 182 -4.56 1.59 -1.81
N VAL A 183 -5.22 2.27 -0.90
CA VAL A 183 -6.31 3.21 -1.21
C VAL A 183 -5.74 4.60 -1.43
N THR A 184 -6.20 5.25 -2.49
CA THR A 184 -5.85 6.63 -2.84
C THR A 184 -7.13 7.44 -3.06
N PRO A 185 -7.08 8.78 -3.11
CA PRO A 185 -8.26 9.58 -3.47
C PRO A 185 -8.84 9.25 -4.85
N ALA A 186 -8.01 8.78 -5.79
CA ALA A 186 -8.43 8.49 -7.16
C ALA A 186 -9.01 7.08 -7.36
N GLY A 187 -8.80 6.18 -6.40
CA GLY A 187 -9.15 4.77 -6.53
C GLY A 187 -8.25 3.86 -5.70
N ILE A 188 -8.13 2.60 -6.12
CA ILE A 188 -7.32 1.59 -5.45
C ILE A 188 -6.21 1.14 -6.41
N THR A 189 -4.99 0.98 -5.87
CA THR A 189 -3.85 0.47 -6.62
C THR A 189 -3.40 -0.86 -6.03
N TRP A 190 -3.25 -1.88 -6.87
CA TRP A 190 -2.63 -3.16 -6.52
C TRP A 190 -1.18 -3.18 -6.98
N LEU A 191 -0.30 -3.70 -6.13
CA LEU A 191 1.11 -3.88 -6.46
C LEU A 191 1.48 -5.36 -6.34
N PHE A 192 2.14 -5.87 -7.37
CA PHE A 192 2.65 -7.24 -7.40
C PHE A 192 4.17 -7.19 -7.50
N SER A 193 4.82 -7.83 -6.55
CA SER A 193 6.25 -8.02 -6.49
C SER A 193 6.71 -8.99 -7.59
N LYS A 194 8.03 -9.11 -7.77
CA LYS A 194 8.58 -10.18 -8.62
C LYS A 194 8.05 -11.53 -8.11
N TYR A 195 7.72 -12.44 -9.04
CA TYR A 195 7.18 -13.77 -8.78
C TYR A 195 5.74 -13.86 -8.27
N ASP A 196 5.09 -12.75 -7.92
CA ASP A 196 3.70 -12.79 -7.44
C ASP A 196 2.73 -13.22 -8.55
N VAL A 197 2.94 -12.76 -9.79
CA VAL A 197 2.02 -12.94 -10.92
C VAL A 197 2.74 -13.32 -12.24
N GLY A 198 3.93 -13.90 -12.15
CA GLY A 198 4.74 -14.26 -13.33
C GLY A 198 6.19 -14.58 -12.99
N ALA A 199 7.05 -14.65 -14.00
CA ALA A 199 8.48 -14.86 -13.80
C ALA A 199 9.18 -13.60 -13.26
N GLY A 200 10.29 -13.77 -12.53
CA GLY A 200 11.03 -12.63 -11.93
C GLY A 200 11.62 -11.65 -12.94
N VAL A 201 11.88 -12.10 -14.18
CA VAL A 201 12.36 -11.27 -15.30
C VAL A 201 11.31 -10.27 -15.78
N GLU A 202 10.03 -10.52 -15.50
CA GLU A 202 8.94 -9.60 -15.83
C GLU A 202 8.95 -8.35 -14.94
N GLY A 203 9.69 -8.40 -13.83
CA GLY A 203 9.75 -7.33 -12.84
C GLY A 203 8.49 -7.27 -11.98
N THR A 204 8.00 -6.07 -11.74
CA THR A 204 6.85 -5.78 -10.91
C THR A 204 5.67 -5.26 -11.74
N TYR A 205 4.48 -5.32 -11.16
CA TYR A 205 3.25 -4.79 -11.78
C TYR A 205 2.52 -3.85 -10.82
N GLU A 206 2.04 -2.73 -11.36
CA GLU A 206 1.23 -1.74 -10.64
C GLU A 206 -0.08 -1.53 -11.40
N ILE A 207 -1.19 -1.96 -10.80
CA ILE A 207 -2.51 -1.93 -11.42
C ILE A 207 -3.39 -0.90 -10.73
N LYS A 208 -3.68 0.19 -11.45
CA LYS A 208 -4.51 1.31 -10.97
C LYS A 208 -5.95 1.15 -11.44
N LEU A 209 -6.87 1.09 -10.49
CA LEU A 209 -8.30 1.14 -10.73
C LEU A 209 -8.87 2.42 -10.17
N LYS A 210 -9.49 3.23 -11.03
CA LYS A 210 -10.31 4.38 -10.61
C LYS A 210 -11.60 3.87 -9.98
N TRP A 211 -12.28 4.71 -9.19
CA TRP A 211 -13.58 4.35 -8.62
C TRP A 211 -14.61 3.91 -9.68
N SER A 212 -14.60 4.57 -10.85
CA SER A 212 -15.46 4.24 -11.99
C SER A 212 -15.19 2.86 -12.61
N ASP A 213 -14.01 2.28 -12.37
CA ASP A 213 -13.66 0.95 -12.88
C ASP A 213 -14.29 -0.18 -12.05
N MET A 214 -14.80 0.13 -10.85
CA MET A 214 -15.26 -0.84 -9.85
C MET A 214 -16.70 -0.55 -9.34
N PRO A 215 -17.69 -0.35 -10.23
CA PRO A 215 -19.00 0.20 -9.85
C PRO A 215 -19.84 -0.71 -8.93
N GLU A 216 -19.64 -2.03 -8.97
CA GLU A 216 -20.57 -2.98 -8.35
C GLU A 216 -20.02 -3.70 -7.12
N GLY A 217 -18.70 -3.75 -6.93
CA GLY A 217 -18.08 -4.59 -5.89
C GLY A 217 -17.73 -3.89 -4.58
N LEU A 218 -17.57 -2.57 -4.59
CA LEU A 218 -17.24 -1.78 -3.40
C LEU A 218 -18.51 -1.38 -2.62
N ASP A 219 -18.42 -1.35 -1.29
CA ASP A 219 -19.49 -0.80 -0.46
C ASP A 219 -19.49 0.74 -0.53
N ASP A 220 -20.39 1.29 -1.34
CA ASP A 220 -20.56 2.72 -1.60
C ASP A 220 -21.11 3.51 -0.40
N LYS A 221 -21.66 2.80 0.60
CA LYS A 221 -22.11 3.35 1.87
C LYS A 221 -21.14 3.05 3.02
N GLY A 222 -20.11 2.26 2.75
CA GLY A 222 -19.11 1.82 3.71
C GLY A 222 -17.95 2.81 3.89
N ILE A 223 -16.80 2.25 4.26
CA ILE A 223 -15.57 2.96 4.65
C ILE A 223 -15.09 3.94 3.57
N LEU A 224 -15.27 3.58 2.29
CA LEU A 224 -14.78 4.35 1.15
C LEU A 224 -15.75 5.43 0.67
N SER A 225 -16.96 5.51 1.23
CA SER A 225 -18.03 6.40 0.75
C SER A 225 -17.59 7.86 0.64
N GLY A 226 -16.83 8.37 1.61
CA GLY A 226 -16.30 9.74 1.60
C GLY A 226 -15.24 10.02 0.52
N LEU A 227 -14.56 8.97 0.02
CA LEU A 227 -13.61 9.08 -1.09
C LEU A 227 -14.32 8.97 -2.45
N MET A 228 -15.28 8.06 -2.56
CA MET A 228 -16.02 7.82 -3.80
C MET A 228 -16.89 9.03 -4.18
N LYS A 229 -17.58 9.67 -3.22
CA LYS A 229 -18.46 10.83 -3.46
C LYS A 229 -17.76 12.07 -4.03
N LYS A 230 -16.44 12.12 -4.05
CA LYS A 230 -15.68 13.24 -4.63
C LYS A 230 -15.46 13.12 -6.15
N VAL A 231 -15.88 11.99 -6.74
CA VAL A 231 -15.60 11.64 -8.14
C VAL A 231 -16.90 11.47 -8.96
N TRP A 232 -18.04 11.32 -8.29
CA TRP A 232 -19.38 11.35 -8.88
C TRP A 232 -20.00 12.74 -8.68
#